data_AF-A0A822FC56-F1
#
_entry.id   AF-A0A822FC56-F1
#
_cell.length_a   1.000
_cell.length_b   1.000
_cell.length_c   1.000
_cell.angle_alpha   90.00
_cell.angle_beta   90.00
_cell.angle_gamma   90.00
#
_symmetry.space_group_name_H-M   'P 1'
#
loop_
_entity.id
_entity.type
_entity.pdbx_description
1 polymer ?
#
loop_
_entity_poly.entity_id
_entity_poly.type
_entity_poly.pdbx_seq_one_letter_code
_entity_poly.pdbx_strand_id
1 'polypeptide(L)'
;TCAQNGITPVDRNTQSGCTGGSAYMCNNQQPWSVNSTLSYGYAAAHIAGKSEADWCCACYSLIFTSGPVVGKKLIVQVTNTGGDLGNNHFDL
;
A
#
# COMPACT_ATOMS: atom_id res chain seq x y z
N THR A 1 0.41 9.33 -7.73
CA THR A 1 1.29 10.23 -6.94
C THR A 1 0.70 11.62 -6.92
N CYS A 2 1.05 12.42 -5.92
CA CYS A 2 0.56 13.78 -5.71
C CYS A 2 1.72 14.75 -5.46
N ALA A 3 1.46 16.05 -5.56
CA ALA A 3 2.39 17.10 -5.15
C ALA A 3 2.56 17.11 -3.62
N GLN A 4 3.45 17.96 -3.10
CA GLN A 4 3.80 18.02 -1.67
C GLN A 4 2.60 18.24 -0.73
N ASN A 5 1.51 18.84 -1.22
CA ASN A 5 0.28 19.00 -0.45
C ASN A 5 -0.50 17.69 -0.24
N GLY A 6 -0.08 16.59 -0.88
CA GLY A 6 -0.70 15.27 -0.81
C GLY A 6 -2.07 15.17 -1.50
N ILE A 7 -2.52 16.21 -2.21
CA ILE A 7 -3.87 16.30 -2.78
C ILE A 7 -3.82 16.44 -4.31
N THR A 8 -2.95 17.32 -4.82
CA THR A 8 -2.91 17.63 -6.25
C THR A 8 -2.20 16.51 -7.01
N PRO A 9 -2.85 15.82 -7.97
CA PRO A 9 -2.18 14.83 -8.80
C PRO A 9 -1.06 15.46 -9.63
N VAL A 10 0.02 14.71 -9.83
CA VAL A 10 1.15 15.11 -10.69
C VAL A 10 1.34 14.11 -11.83
N ASP A 11 2.11 14.49 -12.85
CA ASP A 11 2.43 13.56 -13.96
C ASP A 11 3.09 12.29 -13.42
N ARG A 12 2.74 11.14 -13.99
CA ARG A 12 3.25 9.82 -13.56
C ARG A 12 4.77 9.68 -13.67
N ASN A 13 5.42 10.46 -14.52
CA ASN A 13 6.87 10.47 -14.70
C ASN A 13 7.57 11.55 -13.84
N THR A 14 6.82 12.30 -13.02
CA THR A 14 7.40 13.26 -12.07
C THR A 14 8.29 12.50 -11.08
N GLN A 15 9.55 12.92 -10.94
CA GLN A 15 10.51 12.27 -10.05
C GLN A 15 9.99 12.20 -8.61
N SER A 16 10.24 11.07 -7.93
CA SER A 16 9.89 10.89 -6.52
C SER A 16 10.62 11.91 -5.63
N GLY A 17 9.90 12.46 -4.65
CA GLY A 17 10.47 13.32 -3.61
C GLY A 17 11.56 12.63 -2.79
N CYS A 18 11.51 11.30 -2.64
CA CYS A 18 12.53 10.52 -1.93
C CYS A 18 13.90 10.55 -2.61
N THR A 19 13.96 10.93 -3.89
CA THR A 19 15.18 11.02 -4.68
C THR A 19 15.35 12.42 -5.29
N GLY A 20 14.85 13.46 -4.61
CA GLY A 20 15.04 14.87 -4.98
C GLY A 20 14.01 15.44 -5.97
N GLY A 21 12.91 14.74 -6.24
CA GLY A 21 11.81 15.21 -7.09
C GLY A 21 10.66 15.87 -6.32
N SER A 22 9.46 15.88 -6.92
CA SER A 22 8.26 16.55 -6.39
C SER A 22 7.00 15.67 -6.40
N ALA A 23 7.13 14.37 -6.65
CA ALA A 23 6.05 13.39 -6.52
C ALA A 23 6.08 12.68 -5.16
N TYR A 24 4.95 12.67 -4.47
CA TYR A 24 4.74 12.09 -3.14
C TYR A 24 3.53 11.13 -3.15
N MET A 25 3.35 10.38 -2.06
CA MET A 25 2.13 9.59 -1.84
C MET A 25 0.93 10.52 -1.61
N CYS A 26 -0.24 10.13 -2.10
CA CYS A 26 -1.45 10.94 -1.96
C CYS A 26 -2.11 10.70 -0.60
N ASN A 27 -2.68 11.75 0.01
CA ASN A 27 -3.37 11.67 1.30
C ASN A 27 -4.59 10.73 1.27
N ASN A 28 -5.20 10.52 0.11
CA ASN A 28 -6.32 9.59 -0.04
C ASN A 28 -5.88 8.12 -0.09
N GLN A 29 -4.57 7.83 -0.05
CA GLN A 29 -4.04 6.47 0.08
C GLN A 29 -3.81 6.07 1.55
N GLN A 30 -4.60 6.63 2.47
CA GLN A 30 -4.65 6.23 3.87
C GLN A 30 -5.67 5.10 4.08
N PRO A 31 -5.47 4.19 5.05
CA PRO A 31 -6.46 3.17 5.37
C PRO A 31 -7.71 3.79 6.02
N TRP A 32 -8.85 3.14 5.83
CA TRP A 32 -10.10 3.53 6.49
C TRP A 32 -10.90 2.32 6.95
N SER A 33 -11.64 2.51 8.04
CA SER A 33 -12.55 1.49 8.55
C SER A 33 -13.89 1.58 7.82
N VAL A 34 -14.38 0.44 7.36
CA VAL A 34 -15.75 0.28 6.84
C VAL A 34 -16.70 0.01 8.00
N ASN A 35 -16.28 -0.88 8.91
CA ASN A 35 -16.97 -1.19 10.16
C ASN A 35 -15.99 -1.81 11.16
N SER A 36 -16.50 -2.27 12.31
CA SER A 36 -15.70 -2.82 13.41
C SER A 36 -14.84 -4.05 13.04
N THR A 37 -15.15 -4.74 11.93
CA THR A 37 -14.47 -5.97 11.48
C THR A 37 -13.80 -5.87 10.13
N LEU A 38 -14.04 -4.81 9.35
CA LEU A 38 -13.51 -4.63 8.00
C LEU A 38 -12.93 -3.23 7.81
N SER A 39 -11.73 -3.18 7.25
CA SER A 39 -11.08 -1.98 6.75
C SER A 39 -10.60 -2.17 5.31
N TYR A 40 -10.40 -1.06 4.61
CA TYR A 40 -9.66 -1.01 3.34
C TYR A 40 -8.38 -0.18 3.53
N GLY A 41 -7.40 -0.41 2.67
CA GLY A 41 -6.17 0.37 2.68
C GLY A 41 -5.25 0.05 1.51
N TYR A 42 -3.98 0.35 1.72
CA TYR A 42 -2.91 0.20 0.76
C TYR A 42 -1.74 -0.50 1.43
N ALA A 43 -0.82 -1.05 0.65
CA ALA A 43 0.38 -1.68 1.18
C ALA A 43 1.54 -1.60 0.20
N ALA A 44 2.77 -1.62 0.71
CA ALA A 44 3.89 -2.18 -0.02
C ALA A 44 3.93 -3.69 0.22
N ALA A 45 4.26 -4.48 -0.80
CA ALA A 45 4.32 -5.93 -0.64
C ALA A 45 5.51 -6.59 -1.34
N HIS A 46 5.87 -7.75 -0.83
CA HIS A 46 6.76 -8.70 -1.48
C HIS A 46 6.17 -10.10 -1.37
N ILE A 47 5.77 -10.69 -2.49
CA ILE A 47 5.09 -12.00 -2.53
C ILE A 47 6.03 -13.04 -3.13
N ALA A 48 6.24 -14.13 -2.39
CA ALA A 48 7.20 -15.16 -2.78
C ALA A 48 6.84 -15.77 -4.14
N GLY A 49 7.84 -15.89 -5.02
CA GLY A 49 7.67 -16.47 -6.36
C GLY A 49 6.90 -15.60 -7.35
N LYS A 50 6.66 -14.33 -7.02
CA LYS A 50 6.03 -13.33 -7.89
C LYS A 50 6.96 -12.15 -8.15
N SER A 51 6.60 -11.34 -9.13
CA SER A 51 7.27 -10.10 -9.50
C SER A 51 6.34 -8.91 -9.26
N GLU A 52 6.90 -7.70 -9.40
CA GLU A 52 6.09 -6.48 -9.34
C GLU A 52 4.94 -6.48 -10.35
N ALA A 53 5.14 -7.03 -11.54
CA ALA A 53 4.08 -7.14 -12.55
C ALA A 53 2.89 -7.99 -12.08
N ASP A 54 3.09 -8.91 -11.13
CA ASP A 54 2.03 -9.76 -10.59
C ASP A 54 1.24 -9.08 -9.47
N TRP A 55 1.88 -8.24 -8.64
CA TRP A 55 1.24 -7.65 -7.46
C TRP A 55 0.88 -6.18 -7.62
N CYS A 56 1.52 -5.42 -8.51
CA CYS A 56 1.23 -4.00 -8.65
C CYS A 56 -0.26 -3.80 -8.98
N CYS A 57 -0.92 -2.98 -8.17
CA CYS A 57 -2.35 -2.67 -8.23
C CYS A 57 -3.30 -3.83 -7.88
N ALA A 58 -2.79 -5.03 -7.58
CA ALA A 58 -3.61 -6.16 -7.14
C ALA A 58 -4.14 -5.93 -5.72
N CYS A 59 -5.31 -6.52 -5.43
CA CYS A 59 -5.94 -6.44 -4.12
C CYS A 59 -5.89 -7.78 -3.38
N TYR A 60 -5.62 -7.73 -2.06
CA TYR A 60 -5.54 -8.89 -1.19
C TYR A 60 -6.42 -8.70 0.04
N SER A 61 -7.13 -9.76 0.46
CA SER A 61 -7.88 -9.77 1.72
C SER A 61 -7.01 -10.40 2.81
N LEU A 62 -6.45 -9.56 3.67
CA LEU A 62 -5.70 -10.00 4.84
C LEU A 62 -6.66 -10.31 5.99
N ILE A 63 -6.51 -11.48 6.59
CA ILE A 63 -7.21 -11.87 7.82
C ILE A 63 -6.16 -12.01 8.91
N PHE A 64 -6.22 -11.13 9.91
CA PHE A 64 -5.21 -11.13 10.97
C PHE A 64 -5.34 -12.39 11.83
N THR A 65 -4.21 -13.04 12.13
CA THR A 65 -4.15 -14.30 12.89
C THR A 65 -3.60 -14.14 14.31
N SER A 66 -3.20 -12.92 14.69
CA SER A 66 -2.63 -12.60 16.01
C SER A 66 -2.86 -11.12 16.38
N GLY A 67 -2.44 -10.75 17.58
CA GLY A 67 -2.55 -9.37 18.08
C GLY A 67 -3.99 -8.93 18.41
N PRO A 68 -4.19 -7.64 18.73
CA PRO A 68 -5.48 -7.11 19.18
C PRO A 68 -6.57 -7.08 18.09
N VAL A 69 -6.19 -7.30 16.82
CA VAL A 69 -7.10 -7.26 15.66
C VAL A 69 -7.32 -8.63 15.02
N VAL A 70 -6.94 -9.72 15.71
CA VAL A 70 -7.15 -11.10 15.24
C VAL A 70 -8.60 -11.33 14.77
N GLY A 71 -8.74 -11.98 13.61
CA GLY A 71 -10.02 -12.26 12.96
C GLY A 71 -10.60 -11.09 12.15
N LYS A 72 -10.13 -9.85 12.33
CA LYS A 72 -10.54 -8.72 11.49
C LYS A 72 -9.93 -8.83 10.10
N LYS A 73 -10.58 -8.17 9.13
CA LYS A 73 -10.18 -8.14 7.73
C LYS A 73 -9.66 -6.76 7.33
N LEU A 74 -8.56 -6.74 6.60
CA LEU A 74 -8.06 -5.56 5.90
C LEU A 74 -7.88 -5.94 4.43
N ILE A 75 -8.63 -5.28 3.54
CA ILE A 75 -8.45 -5.44 2.10
C ILE A 75 -7.50 -4.34 1.62
N VAL A 76 -6.33 -4.72 1.11
CA VAL A 76 -5.31 -3.77 0.65
C VAL A 76 -5.10 -3.84 -0.86
N GLN A 77 -4.88 -2.70 -1.49
CA GLN A 77 -4.25 -2.63 -2.81
C GLN A 77 -2.74 -2.47 -2.66
N VAL A 78 -1.96 -3.26 -3.39
CA VAL A 78 -0.50 -3.11 -3.40
C VAL A 78 -0.11 -1.95 -4.33
N THR A 79 0.53 -0.92 -3.79
CA THR A 79 0.91 0.30 -4.53
C THR A 79 2.41 0.55 -4.57
N ASN A 80 3.20 -0.29 -3.89
CA ASN A 80 4.65 -0.22 -3.87
C ASN A 80 5.26 -1.61 -3.69
N THR A 81 6.51 -1.79 -4.11
CA THR A 81 7.28 -3.00 -3.85
C THR A 81 8.10 -2.83 -2.57
N GLY A 82 7.99 -3.77 -1.64
CA GLY A 82 8.82 -3.83 -0.43
C GLY A 82 10.10 -4.64 -0.68
N GLY A 83 11.07 -4.07 -1.38
CA GLY A 83 12.26 -4.82 -1.86
C GLY A 83 13.19 -5.36 -0.77
N ASP A 84 13.10 -4.80 0.44
CA ASP A 84 13.83 -5.22 1.64
C ASP A 84 13.03 -6.17 2.55
N LEU A 85 11.77 -6.42 2.19
CA LEU A 85 10.85 -7.19 3.01
C LEU A 85 11.06 -8.70 2.83
N GLY A 86 10.80 -9.45 3.91
CA GLY A 86 10.74 -10.91 3.85
C GLY A 86 9.66 -11.44 2.90
N ASN A 87 9.65 -12.75 2.68
CA ASN A 87 8.65 -13.40 1.84
C ASN A 87 7.22 -13.21 2.38
N ASN A 88 6.28 -12.89 1.49
CA ASN A 88 4.86 -12.68 1.77
C ASN A 88 4.59 -11.58 2.81
N HIS A 89 5.43 -10.55 2.84
CA HIS A 89 5.28 -9.43 3.74
C HIS A 89 4.44 -8.32 3.08
N PHE A 90 3.48 -7.80 3.84
CA PHE A 90 2.69 -6.61 3.54
C PHE A 90 3.05 -5.53 4.57
N ASP A 91 3.64 -4.43 4.10
CA ASP A 91 3.88 -3.22 4.89
C ASP A 91 2.70 -2.26 4.67
N LEU A 92 1.94 -2.01 5.74
CA LEU A 92 0.61 -1.37 5.72
C LEU A 92 0.67 0.13 5.95
#